data_AF-A0A7W0RT02-F1
#
_entry.id   AF-A0A7W0RT02-F1
#
_cell.length_a   1.000
_cell.length_b   1.000
_cell.length_c   1.000
_cell.angle_alpha   90.00
_cell.angle_beta   90.00
_cell.angle_gamma   90.00
#
_symmetry.space_group_name_H-M   'P 1'
#
loop_
_entity.id
_entity.type
_entity.pdbx_description
1 polymer ?
#
loop_
_entity_poly.entity_id
_entity_poly.type
_entity_poly.pdbx_seq_one_letter_code
_entity_poly.pdbx_strand_id
1 'polypeptide(L)'
;MLQNNDEQFRNLIPDLDMCLLNVAGFCSNSRRLLKLTKEILQEIQASLTTSFFEEYPQYRLLERQIDELNTPDLYERLALYEKMRNMLLELLSTLIHGQNSD
;
A
#
# COMPACT_ATOMS: atom_id res chain seq x y z
N MET A 1 32.38 -9.33 -10.83
CA MET A 1 31.61 -8.13 -11.21
C MET A 1 30.42 -8.03 -10.24
N LEU A 2 30.51 -7.21 -9.20
CA LEU A 2 29.50 -7.02 -8.16
C LEU A 2 29.37 -5.52 -7.85
N GLN A 3 29.11 -4.70 -8.87
CA GLN A 3 29.18 -3.23 -8.72
C GLN A 3 27.95 -2.46 -9.22
N ASN A 4 26.78 -3.09 -9.37
CA ASN A 4 25.57 -2.37 -9.81
C ASN A 4 24.26 -2.71 -9.06
N ASN A 5 24.26 -3.62 -8.07
CA ASN A 5 23.02 -3.97 -7.37
C ASN A 5 22.67 -2.98 -6.25
N ASP A 6 23.66 -2.37 -5.59
CA ASP A 6 23.41 -1.51 -4.43
C ASP A 6 22.69 -0.20 -4.79
N GLU A 7 22.91 0.35 -6.00
CA GLU A 7 22.18 1.54 -6.44
C GLU A 7 20.73 1.22 -6.81
N GLN A 8 20.47 0.03 -7.35
CA GLN A 8 19.12 -0.38 -7.78
C GLN A 8 18.15 -0.52 -6.59
N PHE A 9 18.66 -0.90 -5.41
CA PHE A 9 17.86 -1.11 -4.21
C PHE A 9 18.07 -0.01 -3.15
N ARG A 10 18.82 1.05 -3.46
CA ARG A 10 19.14 2.14 -2.51
C ARG A 10 17.89 2.72 -1.84
N ASN A 11 16.78 2.83 -2.58
CA ASN A 11 15.56 3.46 -2.10
C ASN A 11 14.52 2.45 -1.58
N LEU A 12 14.84 1.15 -1.52
CA LEU A 12 13.87 0.11 -1.14
C LEU A 12 13.22 0.38 0.23
N ILE A 13 14.04 0.70 1.24
CA ILE A 13 13.54 0.96 2.59
C ILE A 13 12.70 2.25 2.63
N PRO A 14 13.16 3.41 2.12
CA PRO A 14 12.33 4.61 2.01
C PRO A 14 11.00 4.40 1.27
N ASP A 15 11.02 3.66 0.15
CA ASP A 15 9.83 3.40 -0.66
C ASP A 15 8.83 2.52 0.10
N LEU A 16 9.32 1.48 0.79
CA LEU A 16 8.50 0.64 1.68
C LEU A 16 7.88 1.48 2.80
N ASP A 17 8.67 2.31 3.48
CA ASP A 17 8.19 3.15 4.58
C ASP A 17 7.10 4.12 4.09
N MET A 18 7.27 4.71 2.90
CA MET A 18 6.28 5.60 2.32
C MET A 18 4.95 4.89 2.02
N CYS A 19 4.98 3.71 1.39
CA CYS A 19 3.78 2.92 1.16
C CYS A 19 3.07 2.56 2.46
N LEU A 20 3.83 2.05 3.44
CA LEU A 20 3.31 1.67 4.76
C LEU A 20 2.64 2.86 5.47
N LEU A 21 3.31 4.03 5.46
CA LEU A 21 2.80 5.25 6.07
C LEU A 21 1.50 5.74 5.42
N ASN A 22 1.38 5.66 4.10
CA ASN A 22 0.16 6.06 3.39
C ASN A 22 -1.06 5.26 3.86
N VAL A 23 -0.95 3.92 3.88
CA VAL A 23 -2.06 3.07 4.35
C VAL A 23 -2.32 3.27 5.84
N ALA A 24 -1.29 3.30 6.67
CA ALA A 24 -1.44 3.53 8.11
C ALA A 24 -2.09 4.90 8.43
N GLY A 25 -1.78 5.94 7.65
CA GLY A 25 -2.36 7.27 7.80
C GLY A 25 -3.87 7.28 7.59
N PHE A 26 -4.37 6.57 6.58
CA PHE A 26 -5.80 6.46 6.34
C PHE A 26 -6.50 5.54 7.34
N CYS A 27 -5.87 4.41 7.71
CA CYS A 27 -6.43 3.50 8.73
C CYS A 27 -6.59 4.20 10.09
N SER A 28 -5.58 4.97 10.52
CA SER A 28 -5.60 5.69 11.80
C SER A 28 -6.59 6.85 11.81
N ASN A 29 -6.97 7.36 10.65
CA ASN A 29 -7.90 8.49 10.51
C ASN A 29 -9.22 8.11 9.82
N SER A 30 -9.67 6.87 9.98
CA SER A 30 -10.88 6.34 9.35
C SER A 30 -12.15 7.15 9.62
N ARG A 31 -12.28 7.75 10.83
CA ARG A 31 -13.41 8.66 11.14
C ARG A 31 -13.42 9.93 10.30
N ARG A 32 -12.26 10.41 9.83
CA ARG A 32 -12.18 11.57 8.95
C ARG A 32 -12.65 11.20 7.55
N LEU A 33 -12.46 9.96 7.09
CA LEU A 33 -12.94 9.49 5.79
C LEU A 33 -14.46 9.65 5.64
N LEU A 34 -15.22 9.44 6.73
CA LEU A 34 -16.69 9.65 6.75
C LEU A 34 -17.13 11.08 6.43
N LYS A 35 -16.23 12.06 6.54
CA LYS A 35 -16.51 13.49 6.33
C LYS A 35 -15.99 14.01 4.99
N LEU A 36 -15.32 13.17 4.21
CA LEU A 36 -14.76 13.56 2.92
C LEU A 36 -15.83 13.50 1.83
N THR A 37 -15.65 14.34 0.81
CA THR A 37 -16.51 14.29 -0.38
C THR A 37 -16.21 13.04 -1.19
N LYS A 38 -17.16 12.65 -2.03
CA LYS A 38 -17.03 11.50 -2.93
C LYS A 38 -15.77 11.59 -3.80
N GLU A 39 -15.49 12.76 -4.35
CA GLU A 39 -14.34 13.01 -5.22
C GLU A 39 -13.04 12.73 -4.48
N ILE A 40 -12.90 13.23 -3.24
CA ILE A 40 -11.71 13.00 -2.41
C ILE A 40 -11.59 11.51 -2.06
N LEU A 41 -12.71 10.83 -1.76
CA LEU A 41 -12.69 9.40 -1.48
C LEU A 41 -12.25 8.58 -2.71
N GLN A 42 -12.66 8.99 -3.91
CA GLN A 42 -12.24 8.36 -5.17
C GLN A 42 -10.76 8.61 -5.45
N GLU A 43 -10.24 9.80 -5.17
CA GLU A 43 -8.80 10.11 -5.28
C GLU A 43 -7.97 9.24 -4.33
N ILE A 44 -8.41 9.07 -3.09
CA ILE A 44 -7.76 8.19 -2.11
C ILE A 44 -7.85 6.73 -2.57
N GLN A 45 -9.00 6.28 -3.08
CA GLN A 45 -9.13 4.91 -3.58
C GLN A 45 -8.18 4.65 -4.76
N ALA A 46 -8.06 5.61 -5.69
CA ALA A 46 -7.17 5.51 -6.83
C ALA A 46 -5.70 5.40 -6.39
N SER A 47 -5.27 6.18 -5.40
CA SER A 47 -3.89 6.13 -4.89
C SER A 47 -3.54 4.84 -4.14
N LEU A 48 -4.55 4.10 -3.67
CA LEU A 48 -4.40 2.82 -2.95
C LEU A 48 -4.63 1.59 -3.84
N THR A 49 -4.91 1.78 -5.13
CA THR A 49 -5.27 0.65 -6.00
C THR A 49 -4.06 -0.21 -6.36
N THR A 50 -2.86 0.37 -6.39
CA THR A 50 -1.62 -0.34 -6.75
C THR A 50 -0.95 -0.99 -5.54
N SER A 51 -0.40 -2.18 -5.76
CA SER A 51 0.48 -2.84 -4.79
C SER A 51 1.90 -2.31 -4.84
N PHE A 52 2.68 -2.64 -3.80
CA PHE A 52 4.06 -2.15 -3.66
C PHE A 52 4.91 -2.48 -4.90
N PHE A 53 4.83 -3.71 -5.42
CA PHE A 53 5.61 -4.12 -6.60
C PHE A 53 5.04 -3.63 -7.93
N GLU A 54 3.80 -3.12 -7.94
CA GLU A 54 3.21 -2.42 -9.09
C GLU A 54 3.62 -0.95 -9.11
N GLU A 55 3.68 -0.30 -7.94
CA GLU A 55 4.14 1.08 -7.77
C GLU A 55 5.65 1.21 -7.95
N TYR A 56 6.42 0.19 -7.53
CA TYR A 56 7.88 0.14 -7.64
C TYR A 56 8.35 -1.10 -8.42
N PRO A 57 8.17 -1.16 -9.75
CA PRO A 57 8.53 -2.31 -10.58
C PRO A 57 10.00 -2.71 -10.51
N GLN A 58 10.90 -1.78 -10.17
CA GLN A 58 12.33 -2.06 -9.98
C GLN A 58 12.61 -3.09 -8.88
N TYR A 59 11.68 -3.29 -7.94
CA TYR A 59 11.79 -4.25 -6.85
C TYR A 59 11.12 -5.58 -7.13
N ARG A 60 10.48 -5.78 -8.29
CA ARG A 60 9.76 -7.02 -8.62
C ARG A 60 10.63 -8.28 -8.55
N LEU A 61 11.94 -8.15 -8.76
CA LEU A 61 12.88 -9.28 -8.59
C LEU A 61 12.94 -9.80 -7.15
N LEU A 62 12.69 -8.93 -6.16
CA LEU A 62 12.66 -9.26 -4.74
C LEU A 62 11.34 -9.92 -4.33
N GLU A 63 10.25 -9.72 -5.07
CA GLU A 63 8.92 -10.26 -4.74
C GLU A 63 8.95 -11.78 -4.49
N ARG A 64 9.71 -12.51 -5.32
CA ARG A 64 9.84 -13.97 -5.19
C ARG A 64 10.86 -14.42 -4.14
N GLN A 65 11.67 -13.49 -3.65
CA GLN A 65 12.69 -13.74 -2.63
C GLN A 65 12.19 -13.37 -1.24
N ILE A 66 11.11 -12.56 -1.18
CA ILE A 66 10.44 -12.21 0.06
C ILE A 66 9.38 -13.26 0.33
N ASP A 67 9.70 -14.20 1.21
CA ASP A 67 8.83 -15.31 1.56
C ASP A 67 8.88 -15.64 3.07
N GLU A 68 7.94 -16.48 3.51
CA GLU A 68 7.78 -16.90 4.90
C GLU A 68 9.01 -17.64 5.46
N LEU A 69 9.82 -18.26 4.60
CA LEU A 69 10.93 -19.11 5.01
C LEU A 69 12.24 -18.32 5.13
N ASN A 70 12.52 -17.47 4.14
CA ASN A 70 13.78 -16.77 3.97
C ASN A 70 13.76 -15.35 4.58
N THR A 71 12.58 -14.71 4.62
CA THR A 71 12.42 -13.35 5.15
C THR A 71 11.10 -13.20 5.92
N PRO A 72 10.87 -14.00 6.98
CA PRO A 72 9.58 -14.06 7.68
C PRO A 72 9.09 -12.69 8.14
N ASP A 73 9.95 -11.89 8.78
CA ASP A 73 9.57 -10.58 9.33
C ASP A 73 9.14 -9.59 8.23
N LEU A 74 9.86 -9.57 7.10
CA LEU A 74 9.55 -8.67 5.99
C LEU A 74 8.28 -9.14 5.26
N TYR A 75 8.14 -10.45 5.07
CA TYR A 75 6.96 -11.05 4.48
C TYR A 75 5.71 -10.73 5.33
N GLU A 76 5.77 -10.94 6.65
CA GLU A 76 4.65 -10.64 7.55
C GLU A 76 4.25 -9.15 7.51
N ARG A 77 5.23 -8.23 7.49
CA ARG A 77 4.96 -6.79 7.40
C ARG A 77 4.29 -6.43 6.08
N LEU A 78 4.76 -6.98 4.95
CA LEU A 78 4.15 -6.76 3.65
C LEU A 78 2.75 -7.39 3.54
N ALA A 79 2.57 -8.61 4.05
CA ALA A 79 1.27 -9.26 4.08
C ALA A 79 0.25 -8.48 4.93
N LEU A 80 0.68 -7.93 6.07
CA LEU A 80 -0.15 -7.06 6.90
C LEU A 80 -0.53 -5.77 6.17
N TYR A 81 0.43 -5.15 5.48
CA TYR A 81 0.19 -3.97 4.66
C TYR A 81 -0.85 -4.23 3.56
N GLU A 82 -0.65 -5.28 2.77
CA GLU A 82 -1.58 -5.69 1.70
C GLU A 82 -2.98 -5.91 2.24
N LYS A 83 -3.10 -6.59 3.40
CA LYS A 83 -4.37 -6.79 4.09
C LYS A 83 -5.02 -5.47 4.49
N MET A 84 -4.27 -4.55 5.10
CA MET A 84 -4.79 -3.24 5.50
C MET A 84 -5.23 -2.40 4.29
N ARG A 85 -4.47 -2.43 3.19
CA ARG A 85 -4.82 -1.75 1.94
C ARG A 85 -6.14 -2.28 1.40
N ASN A 86 -6.31 -3.61 1.31
CA ASN A 86 -7.54 -4.22 0.82
C ASN A 86 -8.76 -3.86 1.68
N MET A 87 -8.63 -3.93 3.01
CA MET A 87 -9.71 -3.50 3.92
C MET A 87 -10.08 -2.02 3.74
N LEU A 88 -9.09 -1.16 3.49
CA LEU A 88 -9.32 0.25 3.25
C LEU A 88 -10.01 0.51 1.90
N LEU A 89 -9.64 -0.22 0.86
CA LEU A 89 -10.32 -0.18 -0.46
C LEU A 89 -11.79 -0.60 -0.35
N GLU A 90 -12.08 -1.65 0.43
CA GLU A 90 -13.46 -2.09 0.71
C GLU A 90 -14.27 -1.01 1.46
N LEU A 91 -13.67 -0.39 2.48
CA LEU A 91 -14.29 0.70 3.22
C LEU A 91 -14.59 1.89 2.29
N LEU A 92 -13.62 2.34 1.49
CA LEU A 92 -13.78 3.46 0.56
C LEU A 92 -14.89 3.16 -0.46
N SER A 93 -14.92 1.95 -1.01
CA SER A 93 -16.00 1.51 -1.90
C SER A 93 -17.36 1.65 -1.22
N THR A 94 -17.50 1.15 0.01
CA THR A 94 -18.76 1.25 0.78
C THR A 94 -19.19 2.70 0.97
N LEU A 95 -18.27 3.60 1.32
CA LEU A 95 -18.56 5.02 1.53
C LEU A 95 -18.98 5.73 0.23
N ILE A 96 -18.27 5.46 -0.87
CA ILE A 96 -18.56 6.04 -2.18
C ILE A 96 -19.94 5.59 -2.69
N HIS A 97 -20.31 4.32 -2.48
CA HIS A 97 -21.63 3.81 -2.88
C HIS A 97 -22.75 4.36 -1.99
N GLY A 98 -22.52 4.47 -0.67
CA GLY A 98 -23.49 5.04 0.26
C GLY A 98 -23.87 6.48 -0.07
N GLN A 99 -22.92 7.28 -0.56
CA GLN A 99 -23.17 8.67 -1.00
C GLN A 99 -23.98 8.78 -2.31
N ASN A 100 -24.26 7.68 -3.03
CA ASN A 100 -25.13 7.67 -4.22
C ASN A 100 -26.61 7.35 -3.90
N SER A 101 -26.93 7.10 -2.62
CA SER A 101 -28.26 6.66 -2.18
C SER A 101 -29.11 7.77 -1.57
N ASP A 102 -28.61 9.01 -1.56
CA ASP A 102 -29.34 10.25 -1.22
C ASP A 102 -29.73 11.01 -2.50
#